data_AF-A0A0E4B2W1-F1
#
_entry.id   AF-A0A0E4B2W1-F1
#
_cell.length_a   1.000
_cell.length_b   1.000
_cell.length_c   1.000
_cell.angle_alpha   90.00
_cell.angle_beta   90.00
_cell.angle_gamma   90.00
#
_symmetry.space_group_name_H-M   'P 1'
#
loop_
_entity.id
_entity.type
_entity.pdbx_description
1 polymer ?
#
loop_
_entity_poly.entity_id
_entity_poly.type
_entity_poly.pdbx_seq_one_letter_code
_entity_poly.pdbx_strand_id
1 'polypeptide(L)' 'YETLLNTDLRREEAQLARFLSLVAEHKHKIGFEGQLLIEPKPHEPTKHQYDFDSATVHGFLARNGLESEFRLNIEAN' A
#
# COMPACT_ATOMS: atom_id res chain seq x y z
N TYR A 1 3.54 2.07 -12.00
CA TYR A 1 3.61 3.00 -13.14
C TYR A 1 4.17 2.30 -14.39
N GLU A 2 3.90 2.84 -15.59
CA GLU A 2 4.48 2.32 -16.85
C GLU A 2 5.82 2.97 -17.21
N THR A 3 5.93 4.29 -17.05
CA THR A 3 7.16 5.03 -17.33
C THR A 3 7.38 6.10 -16.29
N LEU A 4 8.63 6.25 -15.84
CA LEU A 4 8.97 7.29 -14.88
C LEU A 4 8.86 8.70 -15.48
N LEU A 5 8.96 8.83 -16.81
CA LEU A 5 8.97 10.12 -17.51
C LEU A 5 7.70 10.94 -17.31
N ASN A 6 6.58 10.30 -16.96
CA ASN A 6 5.29 10.95 -16.72
C ASN A 6 4.72 10.65 -15.33
N THR A 7 5.53 10.12 -14.41
CA THR A 7 5.08 9.70 -13.08
C THR A 7 5.68 10.59 -12.01
N ASP A 8 4.83 11.21 -11.20
CA ASP A 8 5.25 11.86 -9.95
C ASP A 8 5.12 10.86 -8.79
N LEU A 9 6.20 10.13 -8.53
CA LEU A 9 6.24 9.07 -7.52
C LEU A 9 5.82 9.58 -6.14
N ARG A 10 6.30 10.77 -5.75
CA ARG A 10 6.03 11.32 -4.42
C ARG A 10 4.55 11.64 -4.27
N ARG A 11 3.95 12.23 -5.31
CA ARG A 11 2.52 12.55 -5.30
C ARG A 11 1.68 11.29 -5.26
N GLU A 12 1.98 10.29 -6.09
CA GLU A 12 1.22 9.04 -6.12
C GLU A 12 1.33 8.27 -4.80
N GLU A 13 2.54 8.14 -4.23
CA GLU A 13 2.75 7.50 -2.92
C GLU A 13 1.99 8.23 -1.81
N ALA A 14 1.99 9.57 -1.82
CA ALA A 14 1.24 10.36 -0.83
C ALA A 14 -0.28 10.20 -0.98
N GLN A 15 -0.80 10.06 -2.21
CA GLN A 15 -2.22 9.77 -2.41
C GLN A 15 -2.58 8.35 -1.97
N LEU A 16 -1.71 7.36 -2.22
CA LEU A 16 -1.90 5.99 -1.74
C LEU A 16 -1.95 5.95 -0.21
N ALA A 17 -1.02 6.61 0.48
CA ALA A 17 -1.02 6.71 1.93
C ALA A 17 -2.31 7.33 2.47
N ARG A 18 -2.72 8.47 1.91
CA ARG A 18 -3.98 9.14 2.27
C ARG A 18 -5.18 8.22 2.05
N PHE A 19 -5.23 7.48 0.95
CA PHE A 19 -6.32 6.55 0.67
C PHE A 19 -6.38 5.43 1.72
N LEU A 20 -5.25 4.80 2.03
CA LEU A 20 -5.19 3.72 3.02
C LEU A 20 -5.53 4.20 4.44
N SER A 21 -5.15 5.43 4.81
CA SER A 21 -5.60 6.04 6.07
C SER A 21 -7.12 6.18 6.13
N LEU A 22 -7.77 6.59 5.03
CA LEU A 22 -9.23 6.69 4.95
C LEU A 22 -9.90 5.31 5.07
N VAL A 23 -9.29 4.26 4.50
CA VAL A 23 -9.77 2.88 4.65
C VAL A 23 -9.71 2.44 6.12
N ALA A 24 -8.58 2.68 6.80
CA ALA A 24 -8.41 2.35 8.21
C ALA A 24 -9.40 3.12 9.11
N GLU A 25 -9.55 4.43 8.90
CA GLU A 25 -10.54 5.26 9.60
C GLU A 25 -11.96 4.72 9.40
N HIS A 26 -12.32 4.38 8.16
CA HIS A 26 -13.63 3.86 7.85
C HIS A 26 -13.89 2.50 8.50
N LYS A 27 -12.90 1.59 8.49
CA LYS A 27 -12.95 0.32 9.20
C LYS A 27 -13.33 0.52 10.68
N HIS A 28 -12.65 1.44 11.36
CA HIS A 28 -12.93 1.74 12.77
C HIS A 28 -14.33 2.35 12.95
N LYS A 29 -14.71 3.28 12.08
CA LYS A 29 -16.02 3.96 12.13
C LYS A 29 -17.20 3.00 12.02
N ILE A 30 -17.08 1.96 11.20
CA ILE A 30 -18.17 0.98 10.99
C ILE A 30 -18.07 -0.23 11.92
N GLY A 31 -17.03 -0.30 12.76
CA GLY A 31 -16.80 -1.44 13.64
C GLY A 31 -16.38 -2.72 12.91
N PHE A 32 -15.69 -2.61 11.77
CA PHE A 32 -15.17 -3.79 11.08
C PHE A 32 -13.95 -4.35 11.81
N GLU A 33 -14.06 -5.57 12.32
CA GLU A 33 -13.00 -6.20 13.12
C GLU A 33 -11.99 -6.99 12.27
N GLY A 34 -12.25 -7.17 10.96
CA GLY A 34 -11.39 -7.95 10.08
C GLY A 34 -10.04 -7.32 9.80
N GLN A 35 -9.07 -8.16 9.41
CA GLN A 35 -7.71 -7.71 9.08
C GLN A 35 -7.68 -7.01 7.73
N LEU A 36 -7.03 -5.84 7.65
CA LEU A 36 -6.68 -5.22 6.38
C LEU A 36 -5.34 -5.78 5.91
N LEU A 37 -5.25 -6.10 4.62
CA LEU A 37 -4.08 -6.71 4.00
C LEU A 37 -3.64 -5.87 2.79
N ILE A 38 -2.33 -5.76 2.60
CA ILE A 38 -1.71 -5.33 1.35
C ILE A 38 -0.97 -6.55 0.79
N GLU A 39 -1.16 -6.82 -0.50
CA GLU A 39 -0.51 -7.90 -1.21
C GLU A 39 0.66 -7.36 -2.00
N PRO A 40 1.92 -7.66 -1.63
CA PRO A 40 3.05 -7.19 -2.42
C PRO A 40 3.09 -7.88 -3.78
N LYS A 41 3.35 -7.11 -4.83
CA LYS A 41 3.61 -7.61 -6.18
C LYS A 41 4.64 -6.69 -6.87
N PRO A 42 5.69 -7.23 -7.50
CA PRO A 42 6.76 -6.39 -8.04
C PRO A 42 6.37 -5.64 -9.33
N HIS A 43 5.56 -6.29 -10.17
CA HIS A 43 5.13 -5.79 -11.48
C HIS A 43 3.94 -6.61 -12.00
N GLU A 44 3.40 -6.20 -13.16
CA GLU A 44 2.29 -6.84 -13.91
C GLU A 44 0.86 -6.48 -13.41
N PRO A 45 0.10 -5.64 -14.15
CA PRO A 45 0.34 -5.20 -15.52
C PRO A 45 1.38 -4.07 -15.64
N THR A 46 1.69 -3.39 -14.54
CA THR A 46 2.58 -2.22 -14.62
C THR A 46 4.06 -2.57 -14.61
N LYS A 47 4.90 -1.75 -15.25
CA LYS A 47 6.37 -1.90 -15.22
C LYS A 47 6.94 -1.97 -13.79
N HIS A 48 6.41 -1.18 -12.86
CA HIS A 48 6.78 -1.19 -11.45
C HIS A 48 5.57 -0.88 -10.57
N GLN A 49 5.20 -1.82 -9.70
CA GLN A 49 4.18 -1.60 -8.67
C GLN A 49 4.85 -1.11 -7.37
N TYR A 50 4.20 -0.18 -6.67
CA TYR A 50 4.76 0.50 -5.50
C TYR A 50 4.92 -0.44 -4.29
N ASP A 51 4.00 -1.37 -4.18
CA ASP A 51 3.94 -2.49 -3.25
C ASP A 51 4.84 -3.64 -3.70
N PHE A 52 6.10 -3.35 -4.03
CA PHE A 52 6.99 -4.24 -4.75
C PHE A 52 7.28 -5.58 -4.04
N ASP A 53 7.57 -5.52 -2.75
CA ASP A 53 7.85 -6.67 -1.90
C ASP A 53 7.46 -6.38 -0.44
N SER A 54 7.62 -7.39 0.42
CA SER A 54 7.28 -7.27 1.84
C SER A 54 8.03 -6.15 2.56
N ALA A 55 9.32 -5.94 2.24
CA ALA A 55 10.15 -4.94 2.88
C ALA A 55 9.74 -3.51 2.47
N THR A 56 9.45 -3.33 1.19
CA THR A 56 9.00 -2.07 0.59
C THR A 56 7.64 -1.67 1.15
N VAL A 57 6.68 -2.61 1.21
CA VAL A 57 5.36 -2.35 1.81
C VAL A 57 5.50 -2.03 3.30
N HIS A 58 6.30 -2.79 4.06
CA HIS A 58 6.51 -2.49 5.48
C HIS A 58 7.12 -1.09 5.69
N GLY A 59 8.13 -0.73 4.91
CA GLY A 59 8.74 0.60 4.95
C GLY A 59 7.75 1.71 4.61
N PHE A 60 6.90 1.50 3.59
CA PHE A 60 5.83 2.43 3.25
C PHE A 60 4.82 2.60 4.39
N LEU A 61 4.36 1.50 5.01
CA LEU A 61 3.41 1.54 6.12
C LEU A 61 4.00 2.29 7.32
N ALA A 62 5.24 1.98 7.71
CA ALA A 62 5.92 2.61 8.84
C ALA A 62 6.13 4.13 8.63
N ARG A 63 6.50 4.55 7.41
CA ARG A 63 6.67 5.98 7.08
C ARG A 63 5.36 6.77 7.19
N ASN A 64 4.22 6.10 7.06
CA ASN A 64 2.90 6.73 7.04
C ASN A 64 2.05 6.42 8.29
N GLY A 65 2.61 5.75 9.30
CA GLY A 65 1.90 5.41 10.55
C GLY A 65 0.75 4.40 10.35
N LEU A 66 0.89 3.49 9.39
CA LEU A 66 -0.13 2.50 9.01
C LEU A 66 0.25 1.05 9.37
N GLU A 67 1.41 0.83 9.98
CA GLU A 67 1.96 -0.50 10.29
C GLU A 67 1.14 -1.28 11.35
N SER A 68 0.34 -0.59 12.16
CA SER A 68 -0.60 -1.20 13.09
C SER A 68 -1.94 -1.57 12.44
N GLU A 69 -2.26 -0.97 11.29
CA GLU A 69 -3.57 -1.13 10.62
C GLU A 69 -3.57 -2.26 9.60
N PHE A 70 -2.45 -2.44 8.88
CA PHE A 70 -2.31 -3.40 7.79
C PHE A 70 -1.34 -4.54 8.13
N ARG A 71 -1.61 -5.71 7.54
CA ARG A 71 -0.68 -6.86 7.48
C ARG A 71 -0.43 -7.21 6.01
N LEU A 72 0.45 -8.18 5.76
CA LEU A 72 0.80 -8.59 4.39
C LEU A 72 0.01 -9.84 3.99
N ASN A 73 -0.54 -9.84 2.78
CA ASN A 73 -0.95 -11.05 2.08
C ASN A 73 0.21 -11.46 1.16
N ILE A 74 0.91 -12.55 1.44
CA ILE A 74 2.12 -12.91 0.69
C ILE A 74 1.78 -13.96 -0.36
N GLU A 75 1.95 -13.59 -1.63
CA GLU A 75 1.91 -14.52 -2.77
C GLU A 75 3.31 -15.09 -3.04
N ALA A 76 3.38 -16.34 -3.50
CA ALA A 76 4.64 -17.04 -3.75
C ALA A 76 5.18 -16.91 -5.19
N ASN A 77 4.33 -16.50 -6.15
CA ASN A 77 4.66 -16.44 -7.57
C ASN A 77 5.65 -15.32 -7.91
#